data_AF-A0A7W0GHZ8-F1
#
_entry.id   AF-A0A7W0GHZ8-F1
#
_cell.length_a   1.000
_cell.length_b   1.000
_cell.length_c   1.000
_cell.angle_alpha   90.00
_cell.angle_beta   90.00
_cell.angle_gamma   90.00
#
_symmetry.space_group_name_H-M   'P 1'
#
loop_
_entity.id
_entity.type
_entity.pdbx_description
1 polymer ?
#
loop_
_entity_poly.entity_id
_entity_poly.type
_entity_poly.pdbx_seq_one_letter_code
_entity_poly.pdbx_strand_id
1 'polypeptide(L)'
;MYETVLVADRGFLAVRVIRSCQRLGVKAVTLVLPGDEAAPHAHAADEAVPFGAVGPDALAAALLEAAQVTGAQAIHPGGSLPVQAAELAESIRAAGLDWLGPDVRPDSRRLSDGDVGVTLVDGLVVDGWRWLARAGGRPMMAESVAPGAGLVALAQAAADPRWPVASVSANGALDHVVAVRPALAGVDRLVEARTGLDLVARQLGAERDQPIGPPAGYAVSLALFARPDEPPSVVRGWQVADVDRVVVDTMLADGRELTVWPRDPVAVLTAVGADRAEALDRLRAAVDGLTVRTPDLGLEYARALVRDRSVVG
;
A
#
# COMPACT_ATOMS: atom_id res chain seq x y z
N MET A 1 -2.04 18.61 -12.66
CA MET A 1 -0.95 17.96 -11.89
C MET A 1 -0.54 18.94 -10.80
N TYR A 2 -0.21 18.45 -9.61
CA TYR A 2 0.12 19.29 -8.44
C TYR A 2 1.59 19.69 -8.45
N GLU A 3 1.92 20.85 -7.87
CA GLU A 3 3.31 21.24 -7.61
C GLU A 3 3.81 20.69 -6.27
N THR A 4 2.93 20.68 -5.25
CA THR A 4 3.25 20.18 -3.90
C THR A 4 2.09 19.36 -3.35
N VAL A 5 2.38 18.19 -2.80
CA VAL A 5 1.41 17.29 -2.16
C VAL A 5 1.84 16.97 -0.73
N LEU A 6 0.91 17.09 0.21
CA LEU A 6 1.08 16.67 1.60
C LEU A 6 0.68 15.20 1.75
N VAL A 7 1.63 14.34 2.05
CA VAL A 7 1.43 12.92 2.34
C VAL A 7 1.15 12.76 3.83
N ALA A 8 -0.13 12.65 4.16
CA ALA A 8 -0.61 12.50 5.53
C ALA A 8 -0.65 11.01 5.93
N ASP A 9 0.51 10.34 5.84
CA ASP A 9 0.68 8.93 6.17
C ASP A 9 2.09 8.69 6.74
N ARG A 10 2.36 7.48 7.24
CA ARG A 10 3.69 7.03 7.70
C ARG A 10 4.07 5.71 7.06
N GLY A 11 5.36 5.40 7.12
CA GLY A 11 5.89 4.10 6.71
C GLY A 11 5.74 3.79 5.23
N PHE A 12 5.45 2.52 4.91
CA PHE A 12 5.59 1.97 3.56
C PHE A 12 4.79 2.71 2.50
N LEU A 13 3.51 2.97 2.77
CA LEU A 13 2.64 3.65 1.81
C LEU A 13 3.03 5.12 1.63
N ALA A 14 3.41 5.79 2.72
CA ALA A 14 3.95 7.14 2.63
C ALA A 14 5.18 7.19 1.72
N VAL A 15 6.16 6.29 1.93
CA VAL A 15 7.36 6.18 1.07
C VAL A 15 6.99 5.93 -0.39
N ARG A 16 6.03 5.05 -0.66
CA ARG A 16 5.55 4.77 -2.02
C ARG A 16 4.95 6.01 -2.69
N VAL A 17 4.10 6.75 -1.98
CA VAL A 17 3.47 7.97 -2.50
C VAL A 17 4.53 9.04 -2.75
N ILE A 18 5.42 9.28 -1.78
CA ILE A 18 6.54 10.23 -1.88
C ILE A 18 7.40 9.94 -3.12
N ARG A 19 7.83 8.68 -3.32
CA ARG A 19 8.62 8.30 -4.50
C ARG A 19 7.87 8.51 -5.82
N SER A 20 6.55 8.33 -5.80
CA SER A 20 5.72 8.58 -6.97
C SER A 20 5.62 10.07 -7.28
N CYS A 21 5.45 10.93 -6.25
CA CYS A 21 5.54 12.39 -6.39
C CYS A 21 6.89 12.80 -7.01
N GLN A 22 8.00 12.31 -6.47
CA GLN A 22 9.35 12.64 -6.95
C GLN A 22 9.57 12.25 -8.41
N ARG A 23 9.13 11.06 -8.81
CA ARG A 23 9.21 10.59 -10.21
C ARG A 23 8.38 11.47 -11.16
N LEU A 24 7.30 12.07 -10.67
CA LEU A 24 6.43 12.96 -11.44
C LEU A 24 6.84 14.44 -11.36
N GLY A 25 7.90 14.77 -10.61
CA GLY A 25 8.33 16.15 -10.39
C GLY A 25 7.43 16.95 -9.44
N VAL A 26 6.64 16.28 -8.61
CA VAL A 26 5.80 16.87 -7.56
C VAL A 26 6.57 16.89 -6.25
N LYS A 27 6.65 18.05 -5.58
CA LYS A 27 7.25 18.17 -4.24
C LYS A 27 6.40 17.38 -3.24
N ALA A 28 7.02 16.45 -2.54
CA ALA A 28 6.39 15.64 -1.49
C ALA A 28 6.72 16.19 -0.11
N VAL A 29 5.68 16.60 0.62
CA VAL A 29 5.76 17.00 2.03
C VAL A 29 5.21 15.86 2.87
N THR A 30 5.84 15.53 3.99
CA THR A 30 5.31 14.53 4.92
C THR A 30 5.17 15.07 6.33
N LEU A 31 4.34 14.41 7.13
CA LEU A 31 4.15 14.69 8.55
C LEU A 31 4.94 13.72 9.42
N VAL A 32 5.52 14.24 10.51
CA VAL A 32 6.38 13.48 11.41
C VAL A 32 5.88 13.60 12.85
N LEU A 33 5.49 12.46 13.43
CA LEU A 33 5.14 12.37 14.85
C LEU A 33 6.42 12.41 15.71
N PRO A 34 6.33 12.83 16.99
CA PRO A 34 7.45 12.71 17.91
C PRO A 34 7.96 11.25 17.97
N GLY A 35 9.25 11.06 17.73
CA GLY A 35 9.90 9.74 17.65
C GLY A 35 9.96 9.13 16.25
N ASP A 36 9.37 9.74 15.22
CA ASP A 36 9.47 9.33 13.82
C ASP A 36 10.48 10.20 13.04
N GLU A 37 11.35 10.98 13.69
CA GLU A 37 12.24 11.93 13.00
C GLU A 37 13.26 11.25 12.07
N ALA A 38 13.67 10.02 12.41
CA ALA A 38 14.53 9.18 11.59
C ALA A 38 13.76 8.19 10.70
N ALA A 39 12.42 8.30 10.65
CA ALA A 39 11.59 7.35 9.96
C ALA A 39 11.81 7.38 8.43
N PRO A 40 11.63 6.25 7.73
CA PRO A 40 11.89 6.18 6.29
C PRO A 40 11.11 7.20 5.44
N HIS A 41 9.86 7.51 5.79
CA HIS A 41 9.06 8.48 5.05
C HIS A 41 9.55 9.92 5.27
N ALA A 42 10.00 10.26 6.48
CA ALA A 42 10.62 11.55 6.79
C ALA A 42 11.90 11.78 5.98
N HIS A 43 12.72 10.74 5.81
CA HIS A 43 13.93 10.79 4.97
C HIS A 43 13.65 10.77 3.47
N ALA A 44 12.55 10.16 3.05
CA ALA A 44 12.20 10.07 1.63
C ALA A 44 11.62 11.38 1.10
N ALA A 45 10.90 12.15 1.93
CA ALA A 45 10.21 13.37 1.52
C ALA A 45 11.18 14.52 1.22
N ASP A 46 10.73 15.48 0.40
CA ASP A 46 11.49 16.71 0.11
C ASP A 46 11.43 17.67 1.32
N GLU A 47 10.36 17.59 2.10
CA GLU A 47 10.16 18.34 3.33
C GLU A 47 9.38 17.50 4.35
N ALA A 48 9.76 17.61 5.63
CA ALA A 48 9.13 16.90 6.74
C ALA A 48 8.72 17.91 7.82
N VAL A 49 7.44 17.91 8.18
CA VAL A 49 6.86 18.86 9.13
C VAL A 49 6.49 18.14 10.44
N PRO A 50 6.90 18.66 11.61
CA PRO A 50 6.46 18.13 12.90
C PRO A 50 4.94 18.13 13.01
N PHE A 51 4.39 17.04 13.51
CA PHE A 51 2.95 16.81 13.62
C PHE A 51 2.63 16.15 14.96
N GLY A 52 1.58 16.59 15.64
CA GLY A 52 1.24 16.07 16.97
C GLY A 52 -0.23 16.13 17.33
N ALA A 53 -1.10 16.46 16.39
CA ALA A 53 -2.53 16.60 16.65
C ALA A 53 -3.21 15.23 16.80
N VAL A 54 -4.05 15.10 17.84
CA VAL A 54 -4.82 13.89 18.13
C VAL A 54 -6.31 14.24 18.18
N GLY A 55 -7.13 13.49 17.45
CA GLY A 55 -8.58 13.71 17.33
C GLY A 55 -8.97 14.32 15.97
N PRO A 56 -10.22 14.13 15.49
CA PRO A 56 -10.62 14.45 14.12
C PRO A 56 -10.53 15.95 13.79
N ASP A 57 -11.06 16.83 14.65
CA ASP A 57 -11.02 18.28 14.40
C ASP A 57 -9.60 18.85 14.47
N ALA A 58 -8.82 18.39 15.45
CA ALA A 58 -7.42 18.79 15.61
C ALA A 58 -6.56 18.27 14.44
N LEU A 59 -6.86 17.07 13.93
CA LEU A 59 -6.22 16.50 12.75
C LEU A 59 -6.51 17.35 11.51
N ALA A 60 -7.77 17.70 11.25
CA ALA A 60 -8.14 18.56 10.13
C ALA A 60 -7.41 19.91 10.20
N ALA A 61 -7.48 20.59 11.35
CA ALA A 61 -6.82 21.88 11.54
C ALA A 61 -5.30 21.81 11.31
N ALA A 62 -4.64 20.79 11.86
CA ALA A 62 -3.20 20.63 11.72
C ALA A 62 -2.78 20.24 10.29
N LEU A 63 -3.58 19.46 9.57
CA LEU A 63 -3.35 19.17 8.15
C LEU A 63 -3.48 20.44 7.29
N LEU A 64 -4.49 21.26 7.57
CA LEU A 64 -4.68 22.53 6.88
C LEU A 64 -3.53 23.51 7.14
N GLU A 65 -3.09 23.61 8.39
CA GLU A 65 -1.93 24.43 8.75
C GLU A 65 -0.65 23.96 8.04
N ALA A 66 -0.38 22.65 8.05
CA ALA A 66 0.76 22.09 7.35
C ALA A 66 0.70 22.34 5.83
N ALA A 67 -0.48 22.17 5.22
CA ALA A 67 -0.68 22.47 3.81
C ALA A 67 -0.45 23.96 3.49
N GLN A 68 -0.94 24.86 4.34
CA GLN A 68 -0.75 26.30 4.20
C GLN A 68 0.72 26.71 4.30
N VAL A 69 1.45 26.20 5.30
CA VAL A 69 2.86 26.54 5.52
C VAL A 69 3.75 26.04 4.38
N THR A 70 3.43 24.86 3.84
CA THR A 70 4.28 24.21 2.82
C THR A 70 3.87 24.49 1.38
N GLY A 71 2.69 25.12 1.18
CA GLY A 71 2.12 25.39 -0.14
C GLY A 71 1.54 24.14 -0.80
N ALA A 72 1.21 23.09 -0.04
CA ALA A 72 0.60 21.89 -0.59
C ALA A 72 -0.78 22.22 -1.17
N GLN A 73 -1.05 21.71 -2.38
CA GLN A 73 -2.32 21.91 -3.11
C GLN A 73 -3.29 20.75 -2.89
N ALA A 74 -2.75 19.60 -2.47
CA ALA A 74 -3.52 18.39 -2.23
C ALA A 74 -2.95 17.59 -1.06
N ILE A 75 -3.83 16.80 -0.44
CA ILE A 75 -3.49 15.90 0.67
C ILE A 75 -3.74 14.46 0.24
N HIS A 76 -2.70 13.64 0.32
CA HIS A 76 -2.78 12.21 0.11
C HIS A 76 -2.83 11.48 1.46
N PRO A 77 -3.95 10.81 1.82
CA PRO A 77 -4.10 10.19 3.14
C PRO A 77 -3.35 8.87 3.33
N GLY A 78 -2.84 8.32 2.22
CA GLY A 78 -2.21 7.00 2.21
C GLY A 78 -3.15 5.95 2.78
N GLY A 79 -2.72 5.21 3.81
CA GLY A 79 -3.53 4.19 4.47
C GLY A 79 -3.60 4.22 5.99
N SER A 80 -2.84 5.07 6.72
CA SER A 80 -2.85 5.09 8.20
C SER A 80 -3.85 6.04 8.86
N LEU A 81 -4.46 6.98 8.11
CA LEU A 81 -5.46 7.87 8.69
C LEU A 81 -6.73 7.12 9.13
N PRO A 82 -7.39 7.55 10.23
CA PRO A 82 -8.52 6.85 10.81
C PRO A 82 -9.78 6.85 9.92
N VAL A 83 -10.72 5.96 10.26
CA VAL A 83 -11.99 5.65 9.57
C VAL A 83 -12.95 6.87 9.41
N GLN A 84 -12.65 8.02 10.04
CA GLN A 84 -13.36 9.30 9.88
C GLN A 84 -12.86 10.11 8.67
N ALA A 85 -12.41 9.43 7.62
CA ALA A 85 -11.82 10.04 6.44
C ALA A 85 -12.79 10.96 5.68
N ALA A 86 -14.11 10.72 5.77
CA ALA A 86 -15.10 11.50 5.03
C ALA A 86 -15.28 12.93 5.58
N GLU A 87 -15.44 13.08 6.90
CA GLU A 87 -15.52 14.41 7.53
C GLU A 87 -14.22 15.18 7.39
N LEU A 88 -13.09 14.47 7.47
CA LEU A 88 -11.77 15.04 7.21
C LEU A 88 -11.68 15.53 5.76
N ALA A 89 -12.04 14.69 4.79
CA ALA A 89 -12.03 15.03 3.37
C ALA A 89 -12.93 16.24 3.06
N GLU A 90 -14.13 16.29 3.65
CA GLU A 90 -15.03 17.44 3.52
C GLU A 90 -14.38 18.73 4.06
N SER A 91 -13.76 18.66 5.24
CA SER A 91 -13.07 19.80 5.86
C SER A 91 -11.89 20.28 5.01
N ILE A 92 -11.10 19.37 4.46
CA ILE A 92 -9.97 19.69 3.56
C ILE A 92 -10.46 20.36 2.28
N ARG A 93 -11.51 19.83 1.66
CA ARG A 93 -12.10 20.41 0.43
C ARG A 93 -12.76 21.76 0.68
N ALA A 94 -13.44 21.94 1.81
CA ALA A 94 -14.02 23.22 2.19
C ALA A 94 -12.96 24.33 2.35
N ALA A 95 -11.73 23.96 2.67
CA ALA A 95 -10.58 24.87 2.71
C ALA A 95 -9.89 25.09 1.35
N GLY A 96 -10.40 24.50 0.26
CA GLY A 96 -9.89 24.67 -1.11
C GLY A 96 -8.72 23.76 -1.49
N LEU A 97 -8.45 22.70 -0.72
CA LEU A 97 -7.44 21.69 -1.03
C LEU A 97 -8.06 20.42 -1.61
N ASP A 98 -7.33 19.74 -2.49
CA ASP A 98 -7.77 18.46 -3.03
C ASP A 98 -7.49 17.32 -2.04
N TRP A 99 -8.49 16.49 -1.77
CA TRP A 99 -8.32 15.24 -1.02
C TRP A 99 -8.12 14.08 -2.01
N LEU A 100 -6.94 13.44 -1.97
CA LEU A 100 -6.52 12.39 -2.91
C LEU A 100 -6.80 10.98 -2.39
N GLY A 101 -7.89 10.82 -1.64
CA GLY A 101 -8.30 9.53 -1.12
C GLY A 101 -9.81 9.40 -1.03
N PRO A 102 -10.31 8.46 -0.22
CA PRO A 102 -11.74 8.14 -0.19
C PRO A 102 -12.61 9.30 0.22
N ASP A 103 -13.73 9.44 -0.47
CA ASP A 103 -14.81 10.34 -0.09
C ASP A 103 -15.97 9.63 0.63
N VAL A 104 -15.81 8.33 0.95
CA VAL A 104 -16.89 7.52 1.52
C VAL A 104 -16.58 7.14 2.97
N ARG A 105 -17.55 7.38 3.85
CA ARG A 105 -17.64 6.61 5.09
C ARG A 105 -17.84 5.15 4.65
N PRO A 106 -17.00 4.19 5.07
CA PRO A 106 -17.32 2.80 4.81
C PRO A 106 -18.68 2.53 5.48
N ASP A 107 -19.68 2.20 4.66
CA ASP A 107 -21.01 1.86 5.14
C ASP A 107 -20.90 0.52 5.87
N SER A 108 -20.50 0.58 7.14
CA SER A 108 -20.40 -0.58 8.01
C SER A 108 -21.81 -0.95 8.44
N ARG A 109 -22.57 -1.57 7.52
CA ARG A 109 -23.57 -2.52 7.98
C ARG A 109 -22.84 -3.52 8.85
N ARG A 110 -22.99 -3.35 10.17
CA ARG A 110 -22.67 -4.33 11.20
C ARG A 110 -23.10 -5.70 10.66
N LEU A 111 -22.15 -6.55 10.33
CA LEU A 111 -22.35 -7.99 10.36
C LEU A 111 -22.73 -8.27 11.82
N SER A 112 -24.02 -8.48 12.07
CA SER A 112 -24.56 -8.72 13.41
C SER A 112 -23.90 -9.94 14.05
N ASP A 113 -23.63 -9.84 15.35
CA ASP A 113 -23.10 -10.89 16.21
C ASP A 113 -23.80 -12.24 15.93
N GLY A 114 -23.12 -13.14 15.22
CA GLY A 114 -23.66 -14.45 14.84
C GLY A 114 -22.87 -15.16 13.74
N ASP A 115 -22.31 -14.42 12.78
CA ASP A 115 -21.57 -14.99 11.64
C ASP A 115 -20.09 -14.62 11.70
N VAL A 116 -19.37 -15.19 12.68
CA VAL A 116 -17.90 -15.19 12.64
C VAL A 116 -17.48 -16.38 11.78
N GLY A 117 -17.39 -16.13 10.47
CA GLY A 117 -16.95 -17.09 9.47
C GLY A 117 -16.03 -16.45 8.44
N VAL A 118 -14.90 -15.88 8.86
CA VAL A 118 -13.78 -15.74 7.92
C VAL A 118 -13.14 -17.12 7.82
N THR A 119 -13.65 -17.92 6.89
CA THR A 119 -13.04 -19.18 6.45
C THR A 119 -12.57 -18.99 5.01
N LEU A 120 -11.24 -19.04 4.84
CA LEU A 120 -10.54 -19.11 3.56
C LEU A 120 -10.86 -20.40 2.82
N VAL A 121 -11.03 -20.37 1.49
CA VAL A 121 -10.46 -21.30 0.47
C VAL A 121 -10.65 -20.62 -0.90
N ASP A 122 -9.61 -20.62 -1.75
CA ASP A 122 -9.54 -20.09 -3.14
C ASP A 122 -10.00 -18.65 -3.39
N GLY A 123 -9.06 -17.76 -3.75
CA GLY A 123 -9.38 -16.47 -4.36
C GLY A 123 -9.48 -15.30 -3.36
N LEU A 124 -8.32 -14.65 -3.17
CA LEU A 124 -8.06 -13.30 -2.65
C LEU A 124 -9.18 -12.59 -1.85
N VAL A 125 -8.95 -12.43 -0.54
CA VAL A 125 -9.63 -11.45 0.31
C VAL A 125 -8.70 -10.25 0.52
N VAL A 126 -9.06 -9.06 0.02
CA VAL A 126 -8.30 -7.82 0.29
C VAL A 126 -8.90 -7.09 1.48
N ASP A 127 -8.29 -7.29 2.64
CA ASP A 127 -8.09 -6.26 3.67
C ASP A 127 -6.59 -6.31 4.03
N GLY A 128 -5.81 -5.58 3.21
CA GLY A 128 -4.41 -5.87 2.91
C GLY A 128 -3.48 -5.76 4.12
N TRP A 129 -2.67 -6.81 4.30
CA TRP A 129 -1.50 -6.94 5.17
C TRP A 129 -1.67 -6.62 6.67
N ARG A 130 -2.23 -5.46 7.05
CA ARG A 130 -2.46 -5.03 8.43
C ARG A 130 -3.42 -5.91 9.22
N TRP A 131 -4.40 -6.53 8.57
CA TRP A 131 -5.30 -7.50 9.20
C TRP A 131 -4.64 -8.88 9.36
N LEU A 132 -3.85 -9.27 8.36
CA LEU A 132 -3.09 -10.52 8.34
C LEU A 132 -1.87 -10.51 9.28
N ALA A 133 -1.30 -9.33 9.58
CA ALA A 133 -0.22 -9.12 10.55
C ALA A 133 -0.57 -9.51 11.99
N ARG A 134 -1.84 -9.87 12.27
CA ARG A 134 -2.23 -10.60 13.49
C ARG A 134 -1.44 -11.91 13.68
N ALA A 135 -0.79 -12.41 12.62
CA ALA A 135 0.09 -13.57 12.64
C ALA A 135 1.55 -13.28 13.10
N GLY A 136 1.85 -12.09 13.65
CA GLY A 136 3.09 -11.85 14.41
C GLY A 136 4.32 -11.51 13.56
N GLY A 137 4.18 -10.71 12.49
CA GLY A 137 5.30 -10.18 11.71
C GLY A 137 6.04 -11.22 10.85
N ARG A 138 5.33 -12.26 10.39
CA ARG A 138 5.87 -13.24 9.43
C ARG A 138 5.67 -12.74 7.99
N PRO A 139 6.59 -13.06 7.05
CA PRO A 139 6.36 -12.87 5.62
C PRO A 139 5.02 -13.41 5.14
N MET A 140 4.41 -12.73 4.18
CA MET A 140 3.06 -13.05 3.73
C MET A 140 2.93 -12.93 2.21
N MET A 141 2.16 -13.82 1.59
CA MET A 141 2.01 -13.91 0.14
C MET A 141 0.56 -13.65 -0.28
N ALA A 142 0.37 -12.97 -1.41
CA ALA A 142 -0.92 -12.66 -2.01
C ALA A 142 -0.88 -12.84 -3.53
N GLU A 143 -1.97 -13.31 -4.13
CA GLU A 143 -2.08 -13.59 -5.57
C GLU A 143 -3.32 -12.95 -6.17
N SER A 144 -3.26 -12.52 -7.45
CA SER A 144 -4.43 -12.03 -8.16
C SER A 144 -5.23 -13.18 -8.78
N VAL A 145 -6.41 -13.52 -8.24
CA VAL A 145 -7.23 -14.65 -8.75
C VAL A 145 -8.51 -14.18 -9.47
N ALA A 146 -8.76 -12.87 -9.59
CA ALA A 146 -10.00 -12.36 -10.19
C ALA A 146 -10.08 -12.66 -11.72
N PRO A 147 -11.23 -13.15 -12.23
CA PRO A 147 -11.52 -13.20 -13.67
C PRO A 147 -11.54 -11.78 -14.26
N GLY A 148 -11.21 -11.64 -15.55
CA GLY A 148 -10.90 -10.36 -16.21
C GLY A 148 -11.90 -9.21 -15.99
N ALA A 149 -13.20 -9.48 -15.88
CA ALA A 149 -14.22 -8.45 -15.63
C ALA A 149 -14.13 -7.81 -14.23
N GLY A 150 -13.75 -8.59 -13.20
CA GLY A 150 -13.56 -8.08 -11.84
C GLY A 150 -12.36 -7.14 -11.74
N LEU A 151 -11.25 -7.46 -12.41
CA LEU A 151 -10.05 -6.63 -12.46
C LEU A 151 -10.24 -5.32 -13.26
N VAL A 152 -11.04 -5.33 -14.33
CA VAL A 152 -11.39 -4.11 -15.06
C VAL A 152 -12.27 -3.19 -14.21
N ALA A 153 -13.29 -3.72 -13.53
CA ALA A 153 -14.12 -2.94 -12.60
C ALA A 153 -13.29 -2.37 -11.43
N LEU A 154 -12.33 -3.15 -10.92
CA LEU A 154 -11.38 -2.72 -9.89
C LEU A 154 -10.50 -1.55 -10.35
N ALA A 155 -9.91 -1.67 -11.54
CA ALA A 155 -9.09 -0.60 -12.10
C ALA A 155 -9.92 0.64 -12.46
N GLN A 156 -11.19 0.47 -12.86
CA GLN A 156 -12.12 1.58 -13.14
C GLN A 156 -12.51 2.33 -11.87
N ALA A 157 -12.78 1.62 -10.78
CA ALA A 157 -12.99 2.23 -9.47
C ALA A 157 -11.72 2.98 -9.02
N ALA A 158 -10.55 2.32 -9.09
CA ALA A 158 -9.26 2.89 -8.71
C ALA A 158 -8.85 4.15 -9.52
N ALA A 159 -9.44 4.35 -10.70
CA ALA A 159 -9.16 5.48 -11.57
C ALA A 159 -9.98 6.75 -11.26
N ASP A 160 -11.03 6.66 -10.42
CA ASP A 160 -11.74 7.86 -9.92
C ASP A 160 -11.11 8.32 -8.60
N PRO A 161 -10.51 9.52 -8.51
CA PRO A 161 -9.93 10.04 -7.28
C PRO A 161 -10.93 10.16 -6.11
N ARG A 162 -12.24 10.02 -6.36
CA ARG A 162 -13.31 9.99 -5.34
C ARG A 162 -13.61 8.59 -4.78
N TRP A 163 -13.14 7.52 -5.44
CA TRP A 163 -13.45 6.12 -5.09
C TRP A 163 -12.19 5.25 -5.02
N PRO A 164 -11.54 5.12 -3.87
CA PRO A 164 -10.39 4.24 -3.77
C PRO A 164 -10.81 2.77 -3.84
N VAL A 165 -10.04 2.06 -4.66
CA VAL A 165 -9.87 0.61 -4.87
C VAL A 165 -10.76 -0.31 -4.02
N ALA A 166 -11.57 -1.11 -4.72
CA ALA A 166 -12.40 -2.17 -4.15
C ALA A 166 -11.64 -3.49 -3.93
N SER A 167 -12.22 -4.38 -3.11
CA SER A 167 -11.83 -5.78 -2.94
C SER A 167 -12.88 -6.63 -3.65
N VAL A 168 -12.47 -7.61 -4.47
CA VAL A 168 -13.41 -8.56 -5.10
C VAL A 168 -12.98 -9.97 -4.74
N SER A 169 -13.87 -10.66 -4.02
CA SER A 169 -13.80 -12.11 -3.80
C SER A 169 -14.26 -12.84 -5.05
N ALA A 170 -13.55 -13.90 -5.43
CA ALA A 170 -13.97 -14.82 -6.48
C ALA A 170 -14.05 -16.23 -5.90
N ASN A 171 -15.18 -16.57 -5.28
CA ASN A 171 -15.65 -17.94 -5.31
C ASN A 171 -16.55 -18.08 -6.55
N GLY A 172 -16.45 -19.21 -7.26
CA GLY A 172 -17.05 -19.48 -8.58
C GLY A 172 -18.58 -19.37 -8.73
N ALA A 173 -19.27 -18.61 -7.88
CA ALA A 173 -20.64 -18.15 -8.02
C ALA A 173 -20.73 -16.68 -7.53
N LEU A 174 -20.85 -15.74 -8.47
CA LEU A 174 -20.98 -14.30 -8.20
C LEU A 174 -22.42 -13.94 -7.86
N ASP A 175 -22.68 -13.39 -6.66
CA ASP A 175 -23.89 -12.58 -6.40
C ASP A 175 -23.71 -11.41 -5.40
N HIS A 176 -22.61 -11.33 -4.63
CA HIS A 176 -22.47 -10.27 -3.62
C HIS A 176 -21.06 -9.65 -3.55
N VAL A 177 -21.01 -8.32 -3.61
CA VAL A 177 -19.84 -7.48 -3.34
C VAL A 177 -19.80 -7.20 -1.83
N VAL A 178 -18.70 -7.57 -1.16
CA VAL A 178 -18.48 -7.30 0.28
C VAL A 178 -17.52 -6.12 0.45
N ALA A 179 -17.83 -5.26 1.42
CA ALA A 179 -17.40 -3.88 1.54
C ALA A 179 -15.89 -3.60 1.43
N VAL A 180 -15.63 -2.43 0.83
CA VAL A 180 -14.37 -1.84 0.40
C VAL A 180 -13.71 -1.06 1.53
N ARG A 181 -12.43 -1.32 1.80
CA ARG A 181 -11.60 -0.36 2.57
C ARG A 181 -10.85 0.52 1.59
N PRO A 182 -11.18 1.81 1.52
CA PRO A 182 -10.77 2.62 0.40
C PRO A 182 -9.44 3.31 0.70
N ALA A 183 -8.36 2.54 0.78
CA ALA A 183 -7.00 3.04 0.93
C ALA A 183 -6.04 2.11 0.22
N LEU A 184 -4.92 2.66 -0.27
CA LEU A 184 -3.81 1.82 -0.75
C LEU A 184 -3.48 0.81 0.37
N ALA A 185 -3.41 -0.46 0.01
CA ALA A 185 -3.23 -1.57 0.96
C ALA A 185 -2.00 -2.42 0.61
N GLY A 186 -1.17 -1.94 -0.33
CA GLY A 186 0.06 -2.61 -0.76
C GLY A 186 -0.15 -3.75 -1.74
N VAL A 187 -1.38 -4.24 -1.88
CA VAL A 187 -1.78 -5.19 -2.93
C VAL A 187 -2.18 -4.50 -4.24
N ASP A 188 -2.27 -3.17 -4.24
CA ASP A 188 -2.57 -2.36 -5.43
C ASP A 188 -1.57 -2.60 -6.56
N ARG A 189 -0.34 -3.00 -6.21
CA ARG A 189 0.69 -3.44 -7.16
C ARG A 189 0.27 -4.64 -8.00
N LEU A 190 -0.57 -5.54 -7.49
CA LEU A 190 -1.10 -6.65 -8.28
C LEU A 190 -2.00 -6.16 -9.41
N VAL A 191 -2.78 -5.09 -9.15
CA VAL A 191 -3.65 -4.47 -10.15
C VAL A 191 -2.80 -3.71 -11.17
N GLU A 192 -1.90 -2.84 -10.70
CA GLU A 192 -0.96 -2.09 -11.55
C GLU A 192 -0.15 -3.02 -12.46
N ALA A 193 0.39 -4.11 -11.90
CA ALA A 193 1.18 -5.10 -12.62
C ALA A 193 0.45 -5.75 -13.79
N ARG A 194 -0.88 -5.94 -13.67
CA ARG A 194 -1.68 -6.62 -14.69
C ARG A 194 -2.34 -5.66 -15.67
N THR A 195 -2.56 -4.42 -15.25
CA THR A 195 -3.28 -3.42 -16.04
C THR A 195 -2.34 -2.40 -16.70
N GLY A 196 -1.09 -2.34 -16.26
CA GLY A 196 -0.10 -1.35 -16.71
C GLY A 196 -0.34 0.05 -16.14
N LEU A 197 -1.25 0.18 -15.18
CA LEU A 197 -1.59 1.45 -14.55
C LEU A 197 -0.58 1.81 -13.46
N ASP A 198 -0.39 3.10 -13.23
CA ASP A 198 0.18 3.62 -12.00
C ASP A 198 -0.92 4.31 -11.19
N LEU A 199 -1.43 3.60 -10.17
CA LEU A 199 -2.60 4.07 -9.42
C LEU A 199 -2.27 5.30 -8.57
N VAL A 200 -1.04 5.36 -8.04
CA VAL A 200 -0.58 6.52 -7.28
C VAL A 200 -0.40 7.72 -8.21
N ALA A 201 0.17 7.54 -9.41
CA ALA A 201 0.29 8.61 -10.38
C ALA A 201 -1.07 9.18 -10.79
N ARG A 202 -2.10 8.32 -10.94
CA ARG A 202 -3.48 8.73 -11.21
C ARG A 202 -4.10 9.55 -10.09
N GLN A 203 -3.90 9.14 -8.84
CA GLN A 203 -4.32 9.90 -7.67
C GLN A 203 -3.67 11.29 -7.67
N LEU A 204 -2.38 11.38 -8.04
CA LEU A 204 -1.62 12.63 -8.19
C LEU A 204 -1.99 13.44 -9.45
N GLY A 205 -2.91 12.94 -10.27
CA GLY A 205 -3.43 13.62 -11.44
C GLY A 205 -2.62 13.48 -12.72
N ALA A 206 -1.64 12.57 -12.76
CA ALA A 206 -1.02 12.10 -13.99
C ALA A 206 -1.82 10.92 -14.57
N GLU A 207 -1.76 10.68 -15.88
CA GLU A 207 -2.34 9.48 -16.52
C GLU A 207 -3.85 9.22 -16.26
N ARG A 208 -4.62 10.24 -15.80
CA ARG A 208 -6.05 10.10 -15.45
C ARG A 208 -6.88 9.52 -16.60
N ASP A 209 -6.60 9.98 -17.82
CA ASP A 209 -7.37 9.62 -19.01
C ASP A 209 -6.84 8.37 -19.73
N GLN A 210 -5.76 7.75 -19.24
CA GLN A 210 -5.25 6.55 -19.88
C GLN A 210 -6.32 5.45 -19.74
N PRO A 211 -6.69 4.78 -20.84
CA PRO A 211 -7.71 3.74 -20.78
C PRO A 211 -7.18 2.55 -20.00
N ILE A 212 -8.07 1.94 -19.25
CA ILE A 212 -7.77 0.73 -18.48
C ILE A 212 -7.85 -0.43 -19.46
N GLY A 213 -6.67 -0.96 -19.80
CA GLY A 213 -6.58 -2.17 -20.62
C GLY A 213 -7.12 -3.40 -19.89
N PRO A 214 -7.48 -4.46 -20.62
CA PRO A 214 -7.80 -5.72 -19.99
C PRO A 214 -6.58 -6.22 -19.18
N PRO A 215 -6.78 -6.78 -17.98
CA PRO A 215 -5.70 -7.34 -17.19
C PRO A 215 -5.01 -8.46 -17.97
N ALA A 216 -3.70 -8.38 -18.09
CA ALA A 216 -2.87 -9.38 -18.75
C ALA A 216 -2.05 -10.18 -17.74
N GLY A 217 -1.62 -11.38 -18.15
CA GLY A 217 -0.73 -12.23 -17.37
C GLY A 217 -1.26 -12.62 -16.00
N TYR A 218 -0.34 -12.93 -15.09
CA TYR A 218 -0.58 -13.26 -13.69
C TYR A 218 0.39 -12.46 -12.81
N ALA A 219 -0.06 -12.04 -11.62
CA ALA A 219 0.79 -11.33 -10.67
C ALA A 219 0.72 -11.97 -9.28
N VAL A 220 1.86 -12.00 -8.62
CA VAL A 220 2.02 -12.52 -7.26
C VAL A 220 2.91 -11.59 -6.44
N SER A 221 2.52 -11.34 -5.19
CA SER A 221 3.24 -10.46 -4.29
C SER A 221 3.64 -11.17 -3.00
N LEU A 222 4.83 -10.85 -2.51
CA LEU A 222 5.32 -11.22 -1.20
C LEU A 222 5.60 -9.94 -0.40
N ALA A 223 4.90 -9.77 0.72
CA ALA A 223 5.17 -8.74 1.70
C ALA A 223 6.10 -9.27 2.80
N LEU A 224 7.12 -8.49 3.11
CA LEU A 224 8.07 -8.73 4.20
C LEU A 224 7.78 -7.74 5.31
N PHE A 225 7.85 -8.22 6.54
CA PHE A 225 7.65 -7.44 7.76
C PHE A 225 8.90 -7.57 8.60
N ALA A 226 9.28 -6.49 9.28
CA ALA A 226 10.18 -6.63 10.41
C ALA A 226 9.43 -7.32 11.55
N ARG A 227 10.14 -8.12 12.33
CA ARG A 227 9.52 -8.82 13.44
C ARG A 227 8.98 -7.84 14.48
N PRO A 228 7.88 -8.16 15.19
CA PRO A 228 7.28 -7.23 16.15
C PRO A 228 8.20 -6.90 17.34
N ASP A 229 9.12 -7.81 17.65
CA ASP A 229 10.14 -7.69 18.70
C ASP A 229 11.46 -7.06 18.21
N GLU A 230 11.56 -6.74 16.92
CA GLU A 230 12.75 -6.10 16.34
C GLU A 230 12.86 -4.65 16.85
N PRO A 231 13.94 -4.28 17.57
CA PRO A 231 14.14 -2.89 17.96
C PRO A 231 14.41 -2.02 16.72
N PRO A 232 14.15 -0.70 16.77
CA PRO A 232 14.61 0.23 15.75
C PRO A 232 16.10 0.00 15.48
N SER A 233 16.43 -0.26 14.21
CA SER A 233 17.77 -0.68 13.83
C SER A 233 18.18 -0.05 12.50
N VAL A 234 19.48 0.12 12.32
CA VAL A 234 20.05 0.58 11.05
C VAL A 234 19.96 -0.56 10.04
N VAL A 235 19.39 -0.29 8.87
CA VAL A 235 19.33 -1.22 7.75
C VAL A 235 20.75 -1.52 7.28
N ARG A 236 21.10 -2.81 7.18
CA ARG A 236 22.41 -3.25 6.70
C ARG A 236 22.31 -4.43 5.76
N GLY A 237 23.03 -4.35 4.65
CA GLY A 237 23.12 -5.43 3.68
C GLY A 237 21.79 -5.71 2.99
N TRP A 238 20.93 -4.70 2.84
CA TRP A 238 19.76 -4.79 1.99
C TRP A 238 20.19 -4.86 0.52
N GLN A 239 19.94 -6.01 -0.12
CA GLN A 239 20.18 -6.20 -1.54
C GLN A 239 19.03 -6.99 -2.16
N VAL A 240 18.60 -6.55 -3.34
CA VAL A 240 17.58 -7.20 -4.16
C VAL A 240 18.21 -7.66 -5.46
N ALA A 241 17.88 -8.86 -5.92
CA ALA A 241 18.29 -9.30 -7.25
C ALA A 241 17.51 -8.53 -8.33
N ASP A 242 18.20 -8.16 -9.40
CA ASP A 242 17.59 -7.63 -10.60
C ASP A 242 16.98 -8.79 -11.40
N VAL A 243 15.69 -9.04 -11.17
CA VAL A 243 14.92 -10.08 -11.85
C VAL A 243 13.90 -9.41 -12.74
N ASP A 244 13.90 -9.79 -14.02
CA ASP A 244 12.97 -9.25 -15.01
C ASP A 244 11.52 -9.33 -14.52
N ARG A 245 10.80 -8.21 -14.66
CA ARG A 245 9.38 -8.06 -14.27
C ARG A 245 9.09 -8.37 -12.80
N VAL A 246 10.07 -8.11 -11.92
CA VAL A 246 9.86 -8.03 -10.47
C VAL A 246 10.04 -6.59 -10.00
N VAL A 247 9.00 -6.04 -9.39
CA VAL A 247 9.03 -4.71 -8.77
C VAL A 247 9.18 -4.88 -7.27
N VAL A 248 10.13 -4.14 -6.68
CA VAL A 248 10.32 -4.08 -5.24
C VAL A 248 9.99 -2.69 -4.73
N ASP A 249 8.88 -2.58 -4.01
CA ASP A 249 8.62 -1.41 -3.17
C ASP A 249 9.22 -1.67 -1.79
N THR A 250 9.92 -0.71 -1.22
CA THR A 250 10.53 -0.88 0.10
C THR A 250 10.81 0.44 0.77
N MET A 251 10.73 0.46 2.10
CA MET A 251 11.23 1.57 2.91
C MET A 251 12.66 1.33 3.43
N LEU A 252 13.29 0.22 3.06
CA LEU A 252 14.66 -0.13 3.45
C LEU A 252 15.67 0.64 2.59
N ALA A 253 16.69 1.20 3.24
CA ALA A 253 17.84 1.81 2.60
C ALA A 253 19.06 1.65 3.50
N ASP A 254 20.14 1.06 2.97
CA ASP A 254 21.35 0.77 3.76
C ASP A 254 21.89 2.03 4.44
N GLY A 255 22.21 1.91 5.74
CA GLY A 255 22.69 3.00 6.57
C GLY A 255 21.58 3.91 7.13
N ARG A 256 20.30 3.67 6.82
CA ARG A 256 19.17 4.38 7.41
C ARG A 256 18.58 3.62 8.58
N GLU A 257 18.07 4.35 9.56
CA GLU A 257 17.29 3.77 10.64
C GLU A 257 15.93 3.29 10.11
N LEU A 258 15.50 2.11 10.56
CA LEU A 258 14.16 1.61 10.32
C LEU A 258 13.34 1.70 11.59
N THR A 259 12.39 2.63 11.62
CA THR A 259 11.28 2.59 12.56
C THR A 259 10.31 1.50 12.11
N VAL A 260 10.04 0.53 13.00
CA VAL A 260 9.17 -0.61 12.69
C VAL A 260 7.75 -0.34 13.18
N TRP A 261 6.78 -0.49 12.29
CA TRP A 261 5.36 -0.52 12.65
C TRP A 261 4.84 -1.94 12.49
N PRO A 262 4.33 -2.58 13.57
CA PRO A 262 4.03 -4.02 13.59
C PRO A 262 3.06 -4.55 12.51
N ARG A 263 2.40 -3.66 11.77
CA ARG A 263 1.40 -4.01 10.75
C ARG A 263 1.75 -3.52 9.35
N ASP A 264 2.87 -2.82 9.19
CA ASP A 264 3.27 -2.27 7.90
C ASP A 264 4.38 -3.13 7.29
N PRO A 265 4.25 -3.54 6.02
CA PRO A 265 5.33 -4.22 5.35
C PRO A 265 6.53 -3.27 5.24
N VAL A 266 7.73 -3.80 5.33
CA VAL A 266 8.97 -3.04 5.11
C VAL A 266 9.41 -3.13 3.65
N ALA A 267 8.99 -4.19 2.96
CA ALA A 267 9.20 -4.41 1.54
C ALA A 267 8.06 -5.26 0.96
N VAL A 268 7.71 -5.02 -0.30
CA VAL A 268 6.78 -5.81 -1.08
C VAL A 268 7.41 -6.10 -2.42
N LEU A 269 7.62 -7.38 -2.72
CA LEU A 269 8.10 -7.87 -4.00
C LEU A 269 6.89 -8.30 -4.82
N THR A 270 6.72 -7.79 -6.03
CA THR A 270 5.62 -8.17 -6.94
C THR A 270 6.20 -8.67 -8.25
N ALA A 271 5.93 -9.93 -8.58
CA ALA A 271 6.37 -10.58 -9.80
C ALA A 271 5.21 -10.77 -10.78
N VAL A 272 5.49 -10.60 -12.06
CA VAL A 272 4.50 -10.75 -13.15
C VAL A 272 4.94 -11.83 -14.11
N GLY A 273 4.02 -12.72 -14.51
CA GLY A 273 4.21 -13.78 -15.49
C GLY A 273 3.18 -13.73 -16.61
N ALA A 274 3.42 -14.41 -17.73
CA ALA A 274 2.36 -14.71 -18.70
C ALA A 274 1.32 -15.65 -18.08
N ASP A 275 1.76 -16.53 -17.17
CA ASP A 275 0.93 -17.37 -16.34
C ASP A 275 1.41 -17.38 -14.88
N ARG A 276 0.70 -18.13 -14.03
CA ARG A 276 1.00 -18.26 -12.61
C ARG A 276 2.37 -18.90 -12.34
N ALA A 277 2.76 -19.90 -13.13
CA ALA A 277 4.01 -20.62 -12.93
C ALA A 277 5.20 -19.68 -13.18
N GLU A 278 5.17 -18.94 -14.28
CA GLU A 278 6.22 -17.96 -14.61
C GLU A 278 6.30 -16.83 -13.56
N ALA A 279 5.16 -16.35 -13.06
CA ALA A 279 5.14 -15.34 -12.01
C ALA A 279 5.77 -15.84 -10.70
N LEU A 280 5.48 -17.09 -10.31
CA LEU A 280 6.07 -17.72 -9.13
C LEU A 280 7.57 -17.98 -9.29
N ASP A 281 8.02 -18.41 -10.47
CA ASP A 281 9.44 -18.65 -10.74
C ASP A 281 10.25 -17.37 -10.68
N ARG A 282 9.73 -16.25 -11.21
CA ARG A 282 10.32 -14.92 -11.04
C ARG A 282 10.36 -14.50 -9.57
N LEU A 283 9.27 -14.68 -8.82
CA LEU A 283 9.24 -14.34 -7.39
C LEU A 283 10.27 -15.16 -6.60
N ARG A 284 10.40 -16.46 -6.88
CA ARG A 284 11.41 -17.32 -6.25
C ARG A 284 12.82 -16.83 -6.52
N ALA A 285 13.14 -16.53 -7.78
CA ALA A 285 14.45 -16.00 -8.16
C ALA A 285 14.77 -14.70 -7.41
N ALA A 286 13.79 -13.79 -7.28
CA ALA A 286 13.97 -12.54 -6.55
C ALA A 286 14.19 -12.75 -5.05
N VAL A 287 13.44 -13.65 -4.42
CA VAL A 287 13.55 -13.96 -2.98
C VAL A 287 14.84 -14.72 -2.66
N ASP A 288 15.37 -15.51 -3.59
CA ASP A 288 16.65 -16.21 -3.41
C ASP A 288 17.83 -15.25 -3.43
N GLY A 289 17.79 -14.26 -4.32
CA GLY A 289 18.81 -13.21 -4.39
C GLY A 289 18.66 -12.10 -3.34
N LEU A 290 17.57 -12.11 -2.56
CA LEU A 290 17.33 -11.13 -1.51
C LEU A 290 18.25 -11.37 -0.32
N THR A 291 18.92 -10.30 0.14
CA THR A 291 19.69 -10.32 1.39
C THR A 291 19.34 -9.11 2.26
N VAL A 292 19.40 -9.32 3.58
CA VAL A 292 19.31 -8.30 4.62
C VAL A 292 19.97 -8.88 5.87
N ARG A 293 20.85 -8.10 6.53
CA ARG A 293 21.48 -8.50 7.80
C ARG A 293 20.71 -7.97 8.99
N THR A 294 20.28 -6.71 8.90
CA THR A 294 19.40 -6.06 9.87
C THR A 294 18.40 -5.20 9.10
N PRO A 295 17.10 -5.22 9.42
CA PRO A 295 16.47 -6.01 10.50
C PRO A 295 16.23 -7.48 10.13
N ASP A 296 15.85 -8.33 11.08
CA ASP A 296 15.34 -9.68 10.77
C ASP A 296 13.96 -9.59 10.11
N LEU A 297 13.90 -10.00 8.84
CA LEU A 297 12.67 -10.02 8.03
C LEU A 297 12.13 -11.45 7.81
N GLY A 298 12.71 -12.46 8.47
CA GLY A 298 12.31 -13.86 8.30
C GLY A 298 12.57 -14.41 6.88
N LEU A 299 13.69 -14.04 6.24
CA LEU A 299 13.96 -14.40 4.83
C LEU A 299 13.99 -15.92 4.58
N GLU A 300 14.40 -16.72 5.56
CA GLU A 300 14.35 -18.18 5.45
C GLU A 300 12.90 -18.69 5.32
N TYR A 301 12.00 -18.13 6.13
CA TYR A 301 10.58 -18.43 6.03
C TYR A 301 9.99 -17.94 4.71
N ALA A 302 10.36 -16.75 4.24
CA ALA A 302 9.95 -16.25 2.93
C ALA A 302 10.36 -17.19 1.79
N ARG A 303 11.61 -17.69 1.80
CA ARG A 303 12.12 -18.66 0.82
C ARG A 303 11.37 -19.98 0.87
N ALA A 304 11.00 -20.45 2.05
CA ALA A 304 10.20 -21.66 2.22
C ALA A 304 8.77 -21.45 1.72
N LEU A 305 8.14 -20.32 2.06
CA LEU A 305 6.76 -19.99 1.72
C LEU A 305 6.52 -20.01 0.21
N VAL A 306 7.39 -19.39 -0.59
CA VAL A 306 7.27 -19.35 -2.06
C VAL A 306 7.50 -20.70 -2.76
N ARG A 307 7.87 -21.73 -1.99
CA ARG A 307 8.11 -23.11 -2.46
C ARG A 307 7.13 -24.13 -1.86
N ASP A 308 6.34 -23.73 -0.88
CA ASP A 308 5.45 -24.64 -0.17
C ASP A 308 4.31 -25.09 -1.07
N ARG A 309 4.27 -26.38 -1.40
CA ARG A 309 3.25 -26.96 -2.29
C ARG A 309 1.82 -26.84 -1.75
N SER A 310 1.62 -26.64 -0.45
CA SER A 310 0.29 -26.38 0.12
C SER A 310 -0.18 -24.94 -0.09
N VAL A 311 0.75 -24.04 -0.42
CA VAL A 311 0.49 -22.61 -0.68
C VAL A 311 0.54 -22.31 -2.18
N VAL A 312 1.43 -22.98 -2.91
CA VAL A 312 1.65 -22.75 -4.35
C VAL A 312 1.08 -23.85 -5.26
N GLY A 313 0.56 -24.94 -4.71
CA GLY A 313 0.02 -26.09 -5.46
C GLY A 313 -1.41 -25.90 -5.93
#